data_AF-X1CBR3-F1
#
_entry.id   AF-X1CBR3-F1
#
_cell.length_a   1.000
_cell.length_b   1.000
_cell.length_c   1.000
_cell.angle_alpha   90.00
_cell.angle_beta   90.00
_cell.angle_gamma   90.00
#
_symmetry.space_group_name_H-M   'P 1'
#
loop_
_entity.id
_entity.type
_entity.pdbx_description
1 polymer ?
#
loop_
_entity_poly.entity_id
_entity_poly.type
_entity_poly.pdbx_seq_one_letter_code
_entity_poly.pdbx_strand_id
1 'polypeptide(L)' 'MAVKTYKPRTPSRRYVSTVDYSGLTKKKPHKKLTAGKKKTAGRNVQG' A
#
# COMPACT_ATOMS: atom_id res chain seq x y z
N MET A 1 10.06 -13.39 5.37
CA MET A 1 9.00 -13.48 6.42
C MET A 1 7.76 -12.83 5.84
N ALA A 2 6.55 -13.37 6.02
CA ALA A 2 5.35 -12.76 5.41
C ALA A 2 5.06 -11.33 5.95
N VAL A 3 5.52 -11.01 7.16
CA VAL A 3 5.28 -9.75 7.86
C VAL A 3 6.58 -9.21 8.44
N LYS A 4 6.83 -7.91 8.28
CA LYS A 4 7.93 -7.13 8.82
C LYS A 4 7.47 -6.28 10.00
N THR A 5 8.08 -6.50 11.15
CA THR A 5 7.93 -5.68 12.37
C THR A 5 9.05 -4.64 12.46
N TYR A 6 8.78 -3.49 13.08
CA TYR A 6 9.75 -2.40 13.20
C TYR A 6 10.23 -2.22 14.63
N LYS A 7 11.49 -1.79 14.81
CA LYS A 7 11.98 -1.34 16.11
C LYS A 7 11.17 -0.11 16.58
N PRO A 8 10.69 -0.08 17.84
CA PRO A 8 9.79 0.98 18.33
C PRO A 8 10.55 2.27 18.68
N ARG A 9 11.19 2.91 17.69
CA ARG A 9 11.92 4.18 17.88
C ARG A 9 11.00 5.39 18.10
N THR A 10 9.72 5.26 17.75
CA THR A 10 8.65 6.23 18.04
C THR A 10 7.44 5.50 18.62
N PRO A 11 6.61 6.14 19.47
CA PRO A 11 5.41 5.53 20.04
C PRO A 11 4.47 4.92 18.99
N SER A 12 4.29 5.63 17.87
CA SER A 12 3.44 5.21 16.75
C SER A 12 3.89 3.91 16.09
N ARG A 13 5.16 3.54 16.18
CA ARG A 13 5.72 2.37 15.49
C ARG A 13 5.67 1.07 16.33
N ARG A 14 5.20 1.10 17.59
CA ARG A 14 5.19 -0.08 18.48
C ARG A 14 4.34 -1.24 17.96
N TYR A 15 3.19 -0.93 17.36
CA TYR A 15 2.23 -1.94 16.90
C TYR A 15 2.15 -2.00 15.36
N VAL A 16 2.96 -1.21 14.66
CA VAL A 16 2.97 -1.20 13.20
C VAL A 16 3.69 -2.43 12.69
N SER A 17 2.97 -3.21 11.89
CA SER A 17 3.52 -4.26 11.05
C SER A 17 3.22 -3.96 9.59
N THR A 18 4.08 -4.42 8.70
CA THR A 18 3.91 -4.25 7.24
C THR A 18 4.16 -5.57 6.56
N VAL A 19 3.58 -5.76 5.38
CA VAL A 19 3.87 -6.94 4.55
C VAL A 19 5.28 -6.83 3.99
N ASP A 20 6.01 -7.94 3.95
CA ASP A 20 7.31 -8.00 3.27
C ASP A 20 7.11 -8.07 1.75
N TYR A 21 7.65 -7.10 1.02
CA TYR A 21 7.55 -7.00 -0.42
C TYR A 21 8.79 -7.51 -1.16
N SER A 22 9.69 -8.22 -0.47
CA SER A 22 10.92 -8.79 -1.05
C SER A 22 10.68 -9.73 -2.24
N GLY A 23 9.52 -10.40 -2.30
CA GLY A 23 9.12 -11.25 -3.42
C GLY A 23 8.58 -10.51 -4.66
N LEU A 24 8.38 -9.18 -4.60
CA LEU A 24 7.93 -8.41 -5.76
C LEU A 24 9.10 -8.12 -6.72
N THR A 25 9.02 -8.67 -7.93
CA THR A 25 10.05 -8.51 -8.97
C THR A 25 10.15 -7.08 -9.52
N LYS A 26 9.03 -6.35 -9.61
CA LYS A 26 8.98 -4.96 -10.08
C LYS A 26 8.18 -4.08 -9.11
N LYS A 27 8.76 -2.97 -8.69
CA LYS A 27 8.15 -2.01 -7.73
C LYS A 27 7.20 -1.00 -8.38
N LYS A 28 7.33 -0.76 -9.70
CA LYS A 28 6.50 0.19 -10.45
C LYS A 28 5.80 -0.55 -11.61
N PRO A 29 4.53 -0.21 -11.89
CA PRO A 29 3.79 -0.81 -13.00
C PRO A 29 4.28 -0.27 -14.36
N HIS A 30 4.00 -1.02 -15.43
CA HIS A 30 4.35 -0.60 -16.78
C HIS A 30 3.40 0.50 -17.28
N LYS A 31 3.94 1.69 -17.57
CA LYS A 31 3.17 2.93 -17.83
C LYS A 31 2.11 2.79 -18.93
N LYS A 32 2.40 2.06 -20.01
CA LYS A 32 1.43 1.88 -21.12
C LYS A 32 0.22 1.03 -20.74
N LEU A 33 0.31 0.24 -19.67
CA LEU A 33 -0.77 -0.63 -19.18
C LEU A 33 -1.50 -0.01 -17.98
N THR A 34 -1.16 1.23 -17.60
CA THR A 34 -1.80 1.92 -16.48
C THR A 34 -2.75 3.00 -16.96
N ALA A 35 -3.86 3.18 -16.26
CA ALA A 35 -4.81 4.27 -16.44
C ALA A 35 -5.07 4.98 -15.11
N GLY A 36 -5.51 6.24 -15.17
CA GLY A 36 -5.91 7.00 -13.98
C GLY A 36 -7.21 6.45 -13.38
N LYS A 37 -7.22 6.17 -12.07
CA LYS A 37 -8.41 5.76 -11.33
C LYS A 37 -8.97 6.94 -10.52
N LYS A 38 -10.16 7.43 -10.88
CA LYS A 38 -10.86 8.47 -10.11
C LYS A 38 -11.35 7.89 -8.78
N LYS A 39 -11.22 8.65 -7.69
CA LYS A 39 -11.78 8.30 -6.38
C LYS A 39 -13.23 8.78 -6.32
N THR A 40 -14.16 7.91 -5.93
CA THR A 40 -15.58 8.22 -5.80
C THR A 40 -15.97 8.76 -4.42
N ALA A 41 -15.05 8.71 -3.44
CA ALA A 41 -15.27 9.16 -2.07
C ALA A 41 -16.54 8.58 -1.40
N GLY A 42 -16.92 7.35 -1.76
CA GLY A 42 -18.10 6.66 -1.22
C GLY A 42 -19.42 6.99 -1.91
N ARG A 43 -19.42 7.86 -2.93
CA ARG A 43 -20.63 8.24 -3.68
C ARG A 43 -20.84 7.34 -4.90
N ASN A 44 -22.10 7.05 -5.20
CA ASN A 44 -22.51 6.42 -6.45
C ASN A 44 -23.06 7.49 -7.43
N VAL A 45 -23.72 7.07 -8.50
CA VAL A 45 -24.26 7.98 -9.53
C VAL A 45 -25.48 8.78 -9.04
N GLN A 46 -26.07 8.43 -7.90
CA GLN A 46 -27.24 9.08 -7.31
C GLN A 46 -26.90 10.13 -6.24
N GLY A 47 -25.63 10.26 -5.83
CA GLY A 47 -25.18 11.22 -4.82
C GLY A 47 -24.64 10.59 -3.54
#